data_AF-A0A453A9C8-F1
#
_entry.id   AF-A0A453A9C8-F1
#
_cell.length_a   1.000
_cell.length_b   1.000
_cell.length_c   1.000
_cell.angle_alpha   90.00
_cell.angle_beta   90.00
_cell.angle_gamma   90.00
#
_symmetry.space_group_name_H-M   'P 1'
#
loop_
_entity.id
_entity.type
_entity.pdbx_description
1 polymer ?
#
loop_
_entity_poly.entity_id
_entity_poly.type
_entity_poly.pdbx_seq_one_letter_code
_entity_poly.pdbx_strand_id
1 'polypeptide(L)'
;MRLGSHGALESLEIAIVNMAEFIVLLGGCERMSRRPYDVYLYTENFMFGRHTEKQKVLSFLLEHNNPPGDHGLTVLPIIGGVGVGKKTLVAHVCVDERVQSHFSSILHLNGHDLLTILDHGRTMFGKMLVVIEFASDVDDDEWKKFHLFLGKMSRGSKIIIISKVKRLARFG
;
A
#
# COMPACT_ATOMS: atom_id res chain seq x y z
N MET A 1 46.56 32.74 24.91
CA MET A 1 45.58 32.23 23.92
C MET A 1 44.45 31.50 24.64
N ARG A 2 43.29 32.14 24.86
CA ARG A 2 42.07 31.52 25.44
C ARG A 2 40.80 32.14 24.82
N LEU A 3 40.66 32.11 23.50
CA LEU A 3 39.53 32.73 22.79
C LEU A 3 38.75 31.79 21.86
N GLY A 4 38.98 30.48 21.93
CA GLY A 4 38.32 29.50 21.05
C GLY A 4 37.09 28.81 21.67
N SER A 5 37.02 28.69 23.00
CA SER A 5 35.95 27.93 23.67
C SER A 5 34.67 28.73 23.90
N HIS A 6 34.77 30.06 24.01
CA HIS A 6 33.63 30.90 24.38
C HIS A 6 32.62 31.08 23.24
N GLY A 7 33.10 31.28 22.01
CA GLY A 7 32.24 31.40 20.82
C GLY A 7 31.57 30.07 20.43
N ALA A 8 32.22 28.94 20.71
CA ALA A 8 31.60 27.61 20.51
C ALA A 8 30.45 27.38 21.51
N LEU A 9 30.59 27.88 22.74
CA LEU A 9 29.59 27.78 23.80
C LEU A 9 28.36 28.65 23.48
N GLU A 10 28.57 29.89 23.03
CA GLU A 10 27.50 30.77 22.57
C GLU A 10 26.76 30.21 21.35
N SER A 11 27.49 29.63 20.40
CA SER A 11 26.90 29.00 19.21
C SER A 11 26.03 27.80 19.59
N LEU A 12 26.46 27.01 20.57
CA LEU A 12 25.70 25.87 21.07
C LEU A 12 24.44 26.32 21.83
N GLU A 13 24.54 27.38 22.62
CA GLU A 13 23.42 27.95 23.37
C GLU A 13 22.33 28.47 22.42
N ILE A 14 22.72 29.17 21.36
CA ILE A 14 21.81 29.62 20.30
C ILE A 14 21.15 28.42 19.59
N ALA A 15 21.92 27.37 19.30
CA ALA A 15 21.37 26.17 18.68
C ALA A 15 20.33 25.47 19.59
N ILE A 16 20.59 25.39 20.90
CA ILE A 16 19.68 24.79 21.87
C ILE A 16 18.38 25.57 21.98
N VAL A 17 18.45 26.91 22.05
CA VAL A 17 17.26 27.76 22.12
C VAL A 17 16.38 27.57 20.87
N ASN A 18 16.99 27.42 19.70
CA ASN A 18 16.27 27.23 18.44
C ASN A 18 15.75 25.80 18.22
N MET A 19 16.09 24.83 19.08
CA MET A 19 15.61 23.44 18.96
C MET A 19 14.23 23.20 19.58
N ALA A 20 13.62 24.19 20.23
CA ALA A 20 12.33 24.02 20.90
C ALA A 20 11.23 23.51 19.96
N GLU A 21 11.09 24.11 18.77
CA GLU A 21 10.10 23.67 17.76
C GLU A 21 10.42 22.27 17.22
N PHE A 22 11.70 21.94 17.04
CA PHE A 22 12.14 20.63 16.62
C PHE A 22 11.83 19.54 17.66
N ILE A 23 11.99 19.84 18.95
CA ILE A 23 11.65 18.94 20.05
C ILE A 23 10.14 18.66 20.08
N VAL A 24 9.31 19.68 19.82
CA VAL A 24 7.84 19.51 19.73
C VAL A 24 7.47 18.62 18.55
N LEU A 25 8.08 18.82 17.38
CA LEU A 25 7.88 17.95 16.21
C LEU A 25 8.31 16.50 16.48
N LEU A 26 9.43 16.28 17.17
CA LEU A 26 9.87 14.94 17.60
C LEU A 26 8.92 14.32 18.62
N GLY A 27 8.26 15.12 19.45
CA GLY A 27 7.25 14.67 20.41
C GLY A 27 5.98 14.10 19.76
N GLY A 28 5.63 14.57 18.55
CA GLY A 28 4.52 14.06 17.75
C GLY A 28 4.84 12.83 16.90
N CYS A 29 6.10 12.40 16.86
CA CYS A 29 6.55 11.22 16.13
C CYS A 29 6.51 10.00 17.06
N GLU A 30 6.00 8.85 16.61
CA GLU A 30 6.12 7.60 17.37
C GLU A 30 7.60 7.31 17.63
N ARG A 31 8.00 7.40 18.90
CA ARG A 31 9.38 7.12 19.31
C ARG A 31 9.69 5.65 19.05
N MET A 32 10.47 5.37 18.00
CA MET A 32 11.06 4.04 17.83
C MET A 32 12.06 3.80 18.95
N SER A 33 11.69 3.00 19.95
CA SER A 33 12.63 2.58 20.98
C SER A 33 13.75 1.79 20.30
N ARG A 34 15.00 2.26 20.41
CA ARG A 34 16.17 1.55 19.90
C ARG A 34 16.43 0.32 20.78
N ARG A 35 15.69 -0.76 20.54
CA ARG A 35 15.96 -2.08 21.13
C ARG A 35 17.16 -2.72 20.42
N PRO A 36 17.90 -3.62 21.10
CA PRO A 36 19.00 -4.35 20.47
C PRO A 36 18.54 -5.01 19.16
N TYR A 37 19.44 -5.03 18.19
CA TYR A 37 19.18 -5.39 16.79
C TYR A 37 18.70 -6.84 16.57
N ASP A 38 18.56 -7.65 17.62
CA ASP A 38 18.14 -9.06 17.55
C ASP A 38 16.61 -9.24 17.41
N VAL A 39 15.80 -8.33 17.95
CA VAL A 39 14.33 -8.42 17.86
C VAL A 39 13.85 -8.28 16.41
N TYR A 40 14.47 -7.41 15.61
CA TYR A 40 14.09 -7.21 14.19
C TYR A 40 14.47 -8.38 13.27
N LEU A 41 15.40 -9.24 13.70
CA LEU A 41 15.70 -10.50 13.01
C LEU A 41 14.64 -11.57 13.31
N TYR A 42 13.94 -11.45 14.44
CA TYR A 42 12.91 -12.40 14.90
C TYR A 42 11.47 -11.94 14.67
N THR A 43 11.24 -10.63 14.50
CA THR A 43 9.93 -10.11 14.08
C THR A 43 9.99 -9.79 12.60
N GLU A 44 9.64 -10.79 11.79
CA GLU A 44 9.47 -10.64 10.36
C GLU A 44 8.53 -9.46 10.05
N ASN A 45 8.93 -8.64 9.08
CA ASN A 45 8.07 -7.75 8.32
C ASN A 45 7.56 -6.50 9.07
N PHE A 46 8.46 -5.57 9.42
CA PHE A 46 8.07 -4.16 9.60
C PHE A 46 8.35 -3.38 8.32
N MET A 47 7.36 -2.59 7.88
CA MET A 47 7.51 -1.69 6.74
C MET A 47 7.79 -0.27 7.22
N PHE A 48 9.01 0.21 6.97
CA PHE A 48 9.43 1.56 7.36
C PHE A 48 9.08 2.61 6.31
N GLY A 49 8.73 3.81 6.74
CA GLY A 49 8.61 5.01 5.88
C GLY A 49 7.42 5.04 4.91
N ARG A 50 6.59 3.99 4.84
CA ARG A 50 5.46 3.86 3.89
C ARG A 50 4.09 4.04 4.56
N HIS A 51 4.03 4.64 5.75
CA HIS A 51 2.80 4.75 6.55
C HIS A 51 1.68 5.45 5.77
N THR A 52 1.95 6.59 5.15
CA THR A 52 0.96 7.35 4.38
C THR A 52 0.40 6.55 3.20
N GLU A 53 1.27 5.83 2.48
CA GLU A 53 0.85 5.00 1.35
C GLU A 53 0.02 3.81 1.83
N LYS A 54 0.45 3.14 2.93
CA LYS A 54 -0.31 2.05 3.54
C LYS A 54 -1.71 2.51 3.93
N GLN A 55 -1.84 3.66 4.59
CA GLN A 55 -3.13 4.21 5.01
C GLN A 55 -4.03 4.57 3.83
N LYS A 56 -3.47 5.08 2.72
CA LYS A 56 -4.25 5.34 1.49
C LYS A 56 -4.83 4.05 0.90
N VAL A 57 -4.01 2.99 0.80
CA VAL A 57 -4.48 1.70 0.30
C VAL A 57 -5.54 1.11 1.24
N LEU A 58 -5.32 1.18 2.57
CA LEU A 58 -6.29 0.73 3.57
C LEU A 58 -7.61 1.49 3.48
N SER A 59 -7.56 2.81 3.36
CA SER A 59 -8.75 3.65 3.17
C SER A 59 -9.51 3.18 1.94
N PHE A 60 -8.84 3.08 0.79
CA PHE A 60 -9.44 2.56 -0.44
C PHE A 60 -10.08 1.18 -0.23
N LEU A 61 -9.41 0.26 0.46
CA LEU A 61 -9.91 -1.11 0.64
C LEU A 61 -11.13 -1.17 1.56
N LEU A 62 -11.11 -0.44 2.66
CA LEU A 62 -12.12 -0.49 3.71
C LEU A 62 -13.27 0.51 3.49
N GLU A 63 -13.16 1.38 2.48
CA GLU A 63 -14.22 2.33 2.13
C GLU A 63 -15.52 1.60 1.78
N HIS A 64 -16.58 1.96 2.51
CA HIS A 64 -17.94 1.40 2.39
C HIS A 64 -18.83 2.17 1.40
N ASN A 65 -18.26 3.09 0.62
CA ASN A 65 -18.99 3.97 -0.29
C ASN A 65 -19.53 3.22 -1.50
N ASN A 66 -20.67 2.55 -1.33
CA ASN A 66 -21.59 2.36 -2.44
C ASN A 66 -22.90 3.08 -2.05
N PRO A 67 -23.17 4.28 -2.59
CA PRO A 67 -24.55 4.74 -2.67
C PRO A 67 -25.39 3.65 -3.36
N PRO A 68 -26.67 3.48 -3.00
CA PRO A 68 -27.50 2.42 -3.55
C PRO A 68 -27.70 2.64 -5.05
N GLY A 69 -26.87 1.98 -5.88
CA GLY A 69 -26.92 2.08 -7.34
C GLY A 69 -25.57 1.97 -8.04
N ASP A 70 -24.45 2.24 -7.36
CA ASP A 70 -23.12 2.02 -7.96
C ASP A 70 -22.60 0.63 -7.57
N HIS A 71 -22.61 -0.27 -8.55
CA HIS A 71 -22.23 -1.67 -8.41
C HIS A 71 -20.79 -1.92 -8.94
N GLY A 72 -20.01 -0.86 -9.14
CA GLY A 72 -18.70 -0.91 -9.77
C GLY A 72 -17.64 -1.62 -8.93
N LEU A 73 -16.96 -2.58 -9.55
CA LEU A 73 -15.70 -3.14 -9.06
C LEU A 73 -14.61 -2.03 -9.10
N THR A 74 -14.21 -1.52 -7.94
CA THR A 74 -13.22 -0.45 -7.84
C THR A 74 -11.80 -0.98 -7.99
N VAL A 75 -10.93 -0.19 -8.61
CA VAL A 75 -9.56 -0.57 -8.95
C VAL A 75 -8.59 0.48 -8.40
N LEU A 76 -7.50 0.05 -7.77
CA LEU A 76 -6.42 0.92 -7.32
C LEU A 76 -5.10 0.56 -8.01
N PRO A 77 -4.64 1.37 -8.99
CA PRO A 77 -3.35 1.18 -9.61
C PRO A 77 -2.22 1.77 -8.77
N ILE A 78 -1.25 0.93 -8.43
CA ILE A 78 0.01 1.28 -7.77
C ILE A 78 1.11 1.17 -8.82
N ILE A 79 1.47 2.32 -9.38
CA ILE A 79 2.45 2.44 -10.46
C ILE A 79 3.76 3.02 -9.92
N GLY A 80 4.88 2.40 -10.29
CA GLY A 80 6.20 2.90 -9.90
C GLY A 80 7.34 2.05 -10.45
N GLY A 81 8.58 2.51 -10.27
CA GLY A 81 9.77 1.82 -10.74
C GLY A 81 9.93 0.37 -10.22
N VAL A 82 10.85 -0.37 -10.82
CA VAL A 82 11.24 -1.69 -10.32
C VAL A 82 11.97 -1.52 -8.98
N GLY A 83 11.77 -2.45 -8.04
CA GLY A 83 12.48 -2.43 -6.75
C GLY A 83 11.99 -1.41 -5.72
N VAL A 84 11.02 -0.55 -6.04
CA VAL A 84 10.53 0.48 -5.09
C VAL A 84 9.66 -0.06 -3.95
N GLY A 85 9.44 -1.38 -3.88
CA GLY A 85 8.69 -2.01 -2.78
C GLY A 85 7.16 -2.00 -2.90
N LYS A 86 6.59 -1.86 -4.11
CA LYS A 86 5.12 -1.90 -4.31
C LYS A 86 4.47 -3.20 -3.84
N LYS A 87 5.10 -4.34 -4.17
CA LYS A 87 4.63 -5.67 -3.74
C LYS A 87 4.69 -5.82 -2.22
N THR A 88 5.75 -5.30 -1.60
CA THR A 88 5.91 -5.24 -0.15
C THR A 88 4.83 -4.38 0.51
N LEU A 89 4.53 -3.21 -0.05
CA LEU A 89 3.43 -2.34 0.41
C LEU A 89 2.08 -3.09 0.41
N VAL A 90 1.75 -3.73 -0.71
CA VAL A 90 0.48 -4.46 -0.82
C VAL A 90 0.45 -5.69 0.08
N ALA A 91 1.55 -6.45 0.18
CA ALA A 91 1.65 -7.57 1.12
C ALA A 91 1.37 -7.12 2.57
N HIS A 92 1.92 -5.98 2.98
CA HIS A 92 1.67 -5.40 4.31
C HIS A 92 0.24 -4.94 4.56
N VAL A 93 -0.48 -4.59 3.50
CA VAL A 93 -1.90 -4.25 3.58
C VAL A 93 -2.75 -5.53 3.63
N CYS A 94 -2.40 -6.56 2.85
CA CYS A 94 -3.12 -7.83 2.83
C CYS A 94 -3.06 -8.59 4.16
N VAL A 95 -2.00 -8.40 4.94
CA VAL A 95 -1.87 -8.97 6.30
C VAL A 95 -2.52 -8.10 7.39
N ASP A 96 -3.06 -6.93 7.07
CA ASP A 96 -3.83 -6.12 8.03
C ASP A 96 -5.11 -6.86 8.41
N GLU A 97 -5.34 -7.06 9.71
CA GLU A 97 -6.47 -7.84 10.22
C GLU A 97 -7.82 -7.32 9.73
N ARG A 98 -7.95 -6.00 9.57
CA ARG A 98 -9.18 -5.39 9.06
C ARG A 98 -9.42 -5.77 7.61
N VAL A 99 -8.36 -5.88 6.80
CA VAL A 99 -8.46 -6.34 5.41
C VAL A 99 -8.83 -7.81 5.37
N GLN A 100 -8.17 -8.66 6.16
CA GLN A 100 -8.48 -10.09 6.24
C GLN A 100 -9.91 -10.36 6.72
N SER A 101 -10.42 -9.54 7.66
CA SER A 101 -11.81 -9.65 8.11
C SER A 101 -12.81 -9.12 7.09
N HIS A 102 -12.40 -8.23 6.19
CA HIS A 102 -13.29 -7.53 5.26
C HIS A 102 -13.44 -8.27 3.92
N PHE A 103 -12.45 -9.06 3.52
CA PHE A 103 -12.47 -9.86 2.29
C PHE A 103 -12.44 -11.35 2.64
N SER A 104 -13.37 -12.12 2.09
CA SER A 104 -13.44 -13.57 2.27
C SER A 104 -12.26 -14.30 1.64
N SER A 105 -11.63 -13.70 0.62
CA SER A 105 -10.43 -14.23 0.00
C SER A 105 -9.58 -13.13 -0.66
N ILE A 106 -8.27 -13.38 -0.70
CA ILE A 106 -7.29 -12.55 -1.39
C ILE A 106 -6.64 -13.39 -2.49
N LEU A 107 -6.75 -12.95 -3.74
CA LEU A 107 -6.22 -13.64 -4.91
C LEU A 107 -5.04 -12.86 -5.48
N HIS A 108 -3.91 -13.54 -5.68
CA HIS A 108 -2.73 -12.97 -6.33
C HIS A 108 -2.60 -13.54 -7.74
N LEU A 109 -2.56 -12.66 -8.74
CA LEU A 109 -2.48 -13.00 -10.15
C LEU A 109 -1.31 -12.28 -10.80
N ASN A 110 -0.74 -12.88 -11.83
CA ASN A 110 0.04 -12.14 -12.80
C ASN A 110 -0.86 -11.71 -13.96
N GLY A 111 -0.44 -10.69 -14.71
CA GLY A 111 -1.20 -10.19 -15.85
C GLY A 111 -1.47 -11.22 -16.95
N HIS A 112 -0.68 -12.30 -17.04
CA HIS A 112 -0.93 -13.40 -17.99
C HIS A 112 -2.00 -14.39 -17.52
N ASP A 113 -2.38 -14.37 -16.24
CA ASP A 113 -3.35 -15.28 -15.64
C ASP A 113 -4.80 -14.78 -15.73
N LEU A 114 -5.05 -13.64 -16.39
CA LEU A 114 -6.40 -13.08 -16.49
C LEU A 114 -7.35 -13.99 -17.25
N LEU A 115 -6.92 -14.47 -18.42
CA LEU A 115 -7.73 -15.33 -19.29
C LEU A 115 -7.93 -16.72 -18.68
N THR A 116 -6.93 -17.26 -17.99
CA THR A 116 -7.08 -18.57 -17.34
C THR A 116 -8.14 -18.51 -16.25
N ILE A 117 -8.23 -17.43 -15.46
CA ILE A 117 -9.28 -17.27 -14.46
C ILE A 117 -10.68 -17.19 -15.10
N LEU A 118 -10.81 -16.54 -16.25
CA LEU A 118 -12.08 -16.49 -17.01
C LEU A 118 -12.53 -17.89 -17.44
N ASP A 119 -11.60 -18.70 -17.95
CA ASP A 119 -11.90 -20.02 -18.51
C ASP A 119 -12.25 -21.06 -17.44
N HIS A 120 -11.68 -20.94 -16.23
CA HIS A 120 -11.89 -21.93 -15.18
C HIS A 120 -13.23 -21.80 -14.45
N GLY A 121 -14.06 -20.81 -14.80
CA GLY A 121 -15.43 -20.67 -14.28
C GLY A 121 -15.54 -20.79 -12.76
N ARG A 122 -14.46 -20.42 -12.04
CA ARG A 122 -14.32 -20.74 -10.63
C ARG A 122 -15.40 -19.97 -9.90
N THR A 123 -16.33 -20.67 -9.26
CA THR A 123 -17.38 -20.03 -8.50
C THR A 123 -16.74 -19.43 -7.24
N MET A 124 -16.44 -18.15 -7.32
CA MET A 124 -15.84 -17.40 -6.22
C MET A 124 -16.97 -16.71 -5.46
N PHE A 125 -17.16 -17.13 -4.21
CA PHE A 125 -18.20 -16.59 -3.35
C PHE A 125 -17.61 -15.63 -2.33
N GLY A 126 -18.41 -14.63 -1.96
CA GLY A 126 -18.01 -13.63 -0.99
C GLY A 126 -17.21 -12.48 -1.60
N LYS A 127 -16.81 -11.56 -0.74
CA LYS A 127 -16.13 -10.32 -1.13
C LYS A 127 -14.64 -10.59 -1.31
N MET A 128 -14.07 -10.24 -2.46
CA MET A 128 -12.69 -10.58 -2.83
C MET A 128 -11.79 -9.36 -2.96
N LEU A 129 -10.52 -9.54 -2.58
CA LEU A 129 -9.45 -8.64 -2.98
C LEU A 129 -8.59 -9.33 -4.04
N VAL A 130 -8.47 -8.75 -5.22
CA VAL A 130 -7.63 -9.28 -6.29
C VAL A 130 -6.41 -8.39 -6.47
N VAL A 131 -5.22 -8.95 -6.33
CA VAL A 131 -3.93 -8.26 -6.52
C VAL A 131 -3.30 -8.77 -7.81
N ILE A 132 -3.13 -7.88 -8.78
CA ILE A 132 -2.64 -8.24 -10.13
C ILE A 132 -1.31 -7.56 -10.38
N GLU A 133 -0.28 -8.36 -10.68
CA GLU A 133 1.04 -7.87 -11.06
C GLU A 133 1.21 -7.89 -12.59
N PHE A 134 1.34 -6.70 -13.20
CA PHE A 134 1.56 -6.56 -14.64
C PHE A 134 3.00 -6.20 -14.96
N ALA A 135 3.69 -7.09 -15.68
CA ALA A 135 5.03 -6.84 -16.22
C ALA A 135 5.00 -5.99 -17.51
N SER A 136 3.92 -6.12 -18.30
CA SER A 136 3.64 -5.42 -19.56
C SER A 136 2.24 -4.81 -19.53
N ASP A 137 1.90 -3.97 -20.52
CA ASP A 137 0.54 -3.49 -20.67
C ASP A 137 -0.41 -4.63 -21.07
N VAL A 138 -1.70 -4.46 -20.78
CA VAL A 138 -2.78 -5.35 -21.20
C VAL A 138 -3.75 -4.58 -22.10
N ASP A 139 -4.37 -5.30 -23.03
CA ASP A 139 -5.39 -4.74 -23.91
C ASP A 139 -6.67 -4.36 -23.14
N ASP A 140 -7.35 -3.31 -23.58
CA ASP A 140 -8.53 -2.80 -22.91
C ASP A 140 -9.72 -3.76 -23.01
N ASP A 141 -9.86 -4.52 -24.11
CA ASP A 141 -10.93 -5.50 -24.26
C ASP A 141 -10.69 -6.72 -23.38
N GLU A 142 -9.44 -7.16 -23.25
CA GLU A 142 -9.05 -8.23 -22.31
C GLU A 142 -9.33 -7.81 -20.86
N TRP A 143 -8.87 -6.61 -20.47
CA TRP A 143 -9.15 -6.06 -19.15
C TRP A 143 -10.65 -5.94 -18.88
N LYS A 144 -11.41 -5.44 -19.86
CA LYS A 144 -12.87 -5.27 -19.73
C LYS A 144 -13.59 -6.60 -19.53
N LYS A 145 -13.18 -7.66 -20.24
CA LYS A 145 -13.74 -9.02 -20.04
C LYS A 145 -13.51 -9.50 -18.61
N PHE A 146 -12.27 -9.35 -18.12
CA PHE A 146 -11.91 -9.71 -16.75
C PHE A 146 -12.67 -8.89 -15.70
N HIS A 147 -12.74 -7.58 -15.88
CA HIS A 147 -13.44 -6.66 -14.97
C HIS A 147 -14.94 -6.99 -14.88
N LEU A 148 -15.60 -7.23 -16.02
CA LEU A 148 -17.00 -7.63 -16.08
C LEU A 148 -17.25 -9.00 -15.45
N PHE A 149 -16.34 -9.95 -15.62
CA PHE A 149 -16.43 -11.26 -14.98
C PHE A 149 -16.44 -11.15 -13.45
N LEU A 150 -15.47 -10.42 -12.89
CA LEU A 150 -15.38 -10.22 -11.44
C LEU A 150 -16.58 -9.41 -10.89
N GLY A 151 -17.01 -8.38 -11.63
CA GLY A 151 -18.16 -7.56 -11.24
C GLY A 151 -19.47 -8.35 -11.13
N LYS A 152 -19.64 -9.41 -11.92
CA LYS A 152 -20.80 -10.33 -11.83
C LYS A 152 -20.71 -11.29 -10.64
N MET A 153 -19.51 -11.68 -10.26
CA MET A 153 -19.27 -12.74 -9.28
C MET A 153 -19.45 -12.26 -7.84
N SER A 154 -19.01 -11.04 -7.52
CA SER A 154 -18.93 -10.60 -6.12
C SER A 154 -19.10 -9.10 -5.94
N ARG A 155 -20.15 -8.71 -5.21
CA ARG A 155 -20.36 -7.30 -4.84
C ARG A 155 -19.36 -6.85 -3.80
N GLY A 156 -18.85 -5.63 -3.96
CA GLY A 156 -17.93 -5.00 -3.01
C GLY A 156 -16.49 -5.51 -3.09
N SER A 157 -16.17 -6.41 -4.03
CA SER A 157 -14.80 -6.80 -4.33
C SER A 157 -14.00 -5.61 -4.85
N LYS A 158 -12.68 -5.69 -4.69
CA LYS A 158 -11.75 -4.62 -5.10
C LYS A 158 -10.52 -5.21 -5.78
N ILE A 159 -9.95 -4.46 -6.71
CA ILE A 159 -8.72 -4.83 -7.41
C ILE A 159 -7.59 -3.87 -7.03
N ILE A 160 -6.39 -4.40 -6.80
CA ILE A 160 -5.14 -3.63 -6.76
C ILE A 160 -4.29 -4.05 -7.96
N ILE A 161 -3.84 -3.08 -8.75
CA ILE A 161 -2.87 -3.30 -9.82
C ILE A 161 -1.48 -2.90 -9.32
N ILE A 162 -0.48 -3.75 -9.52
CA ILE A 162 0.92 -3.43 -9.28
C ILE A 162 1.64 -3.44 -10.63
N SER A 163 2.24 -2.31 -11.02
CA SER A 163 3.05 -2.29 -12.25
C SER A 163 4.13 -1.21 -12.29
N LYS A 164 5.05 -1.35 -13.24
CA LYS A 164 5.96 -0.30 -13.69
C LYS A 164 5.43 0.46 -14.91
N VAL A 165 4.40 -0.07 -15.58
CA VAL A 165 3.86 0.48 -16.82
C VAL A 165 2.89 1.61 -16.48
N LYS A 166 3.25 2.85 -16.79
CA LYS A 166 2.43 4.04 -16.47
C LYS A 166 1.04 4.01 -17.09
N ARG A 167 0.90 3.41 -18.29
CA ARG A 167 -0.36 3.35 -19.03
C ARG A 167 -1.45 2.57 -18.28
N LEU A 168 -1.08 1.64 -17.39
CA LEU A 168 -2.04 0.86 -16.58
C LEU A 168 -2.72 1.68 -15.48
N ALA A 169 -2.28 2.92 -15.24
CA ALA A 169 -2.99 3.85 -14.36
C ALA A 169 -4.41 4.16 -14.86
N ARG A 170 -4.69 3.99 -16.16
CA ARG A 170 -6.00 4.24 -16.78
C ARG A 170 -7.14 3.35 -16.27
N PHE A 171 -6.81 2.25 -15.60
CA PHE A 171 -7.79 1.30 -15.09
C PHE A 171 -8.28 1.62 -13.67
N GLY A 172 -7.66 2.61 -13.01
CA GLY A 172 -8.08 3.13 -11.71
C GLY A 172 -8.93 4.38 -11.80
#